data_AF-A0A6L8E7U1-F1
#
_entry.id   AF-A0A6L8E7U1-F1
#
_cell.length_a   1.000
_cell.length_b   1.000
_cell.length_c   1.000
_cell.angle_alpha   90.00
_cell.angle_beta   90.00
_cell.angle_gamma   90.00
#
_symmetry.space_group_name_H-M   'P 1'
#
loop_
_entity.id
_entity.type
_entity.pdbx_description
1 polymer ?
#
loop_
_entity_poly.entity_id
_entity_poly.type
_entity_poly.pdbx_seq_one_letter_code
_entity_poly.pdbx_strand_id
1 'polypeptide(L)'
;MADRIRHQAGRGRRRRQPRIRIVNKRALAIFALPAAAILIWLLAPASLPERWNESEAALIASLSLSALTPLQPDPSNAAADDERAARLGQRLFFDLRLSANGAVSCASCHRPELAFTDGLPIALGTGPGRRHTPGLLGAAYSPWFYWDGRRDSQWAQALTPLETHFEQGAGRSAIVRLLATDPEYKALYEEVFSAMPDPTHLPDSASPLGGDSEREAWRTLDPELRFEISTAFANAGKALAAYQRKLLPERSRFDDYADAVAGDGAARQEGTLSREEIAGLDLFIGEAQCINCHNGPLFTNHDFHNTGILPVFGKLPSLGRFDGVRLAREDPFNCLGEFSDSAPAECAELRFARDDNELAGAHKTPGLRNVTLTAPYMHTGQIATLEEVMLHYNEAPTAMVGHNEAKPLGLSSRQMRQLEAFLHTLEARARHASPLQ
;
A
#
# COMPACT_ATOMS: atom_id res chain seq x y z
N MET A 1 95.58 43.04 12.29
CA MET A 1 94.78 43.66 11.22
C MET A 1 93.93 42.55 10.63
N ALA A 2 92.63 42.54 10.96
CA ALA A 2 91.53 41.67 10.46
C ALA A 2 91.77 40.13 10.44
N ASP A 3 90.87 39.23 10.84
CA ASP A 3 89.43 39.33 10.95
C ASP A 3 88.87 38.20 11.83
N ARG A 4 87.75 38.48 12.51
CA ARG A 4 86.95 37.53 13.31
C ARG A 4 85.88 36.93 12.42
N ILE A 5 85.69 35.60 12.39
CA ILE A 5 84.34 35.01 12.24
C ILE A 5 84.18 33.75 13.11
N ARG A 6 83.04 33.74 13.82
CA ARG A 6 82.53 32.77 14.80
C ARG A 6 82.15 31.43 14.15
N HIS A 7 82.27 30.33 14.90
CA HIS A 7 81.31 29.22 14.81
C HIS A 7 81.02 28.62 16.18
N GLN A 8 79.74 28.69 16.56
CA GLN A 8 79.16 28.05 17.75
C GLN A 8 79.02 26.54 17.51
N ALA A 9 79.54 25.73 18.43
CA ALA A 9 79.29 24.29 18.49
C ALA A 9 77.89 24.01 19.06
N GLY A 10 77.05 23.32 18.27
CA GLY A 10 75.70 22.92 18.63
C GLY A 10 75.66 21.80 19.67
N ARG A 11 74.80 21.96 20.69
CA ARG A 11 74.45 20.95 21.68
C ARG A 11 73.69 19.79 21.02
N GLY A 12 74.23 18.58 21.14
CA GLY A 12 73.56 17.35 20.71
C GLY A 12 72.28 17.05 21.50
N ARG A 13 71.13 17.07 20.83
CA ARG A 13 69.87 16.50 21.33
C ARG A 13 69.95 14.97 21.23
N ARG A 14 70.08 14.29 22.37
CA ARG A 14 69.87 12.83 22.47
C ARG A 14 68.39 12.52 22.22
N ARG A 15 68.08 11.87 21.09
CA ARG A 15 66.77 11.23 20.84
C ARG A 15 66.58 10.11 21.87
N ARG A 16 65.57 10.24 22.75
CA ARG A 16 65.09 9.12 23.58
C ARG A 16 64.25 8.20 22.69
N GLN A 17 64.66 6.94 22.56
CA GLN A 17 63.83 5.91 21.94
C GLN A 17 62.58 5.64 22.83
N PRO A 18 61.39 5.45 22.25
CA PRO A 18 60.22 5.05 23.01
C PRO A 18 60.38 3.57 23.43
N ARG A 19 60.33 3.32 24.75
CA ARG A 19 60.21 1.95 25.28
C ARG A 19 58.81 1.43 24.93
N ILE A 20 58.73 0.51 23.97
CA ILE A 20 57.52 -0.27 23.71
C ILE A 20 57.26 -1.11 24.97
N ARG A 21 56.22 -0.74 25.74
CA ARG A 21 55.74 -1.57 26.84
C ARG A 21 55.14 -2.83 26.23
N ILE A 22 55.79 -3.97 26.46
CA ILE A 22 55.23 -5.29 26.15
C ILE A 22 53.93 -5.40 26.95
N VAL A 23 52.79 -5.33 26.25
CA VAL A 23 51.48 -5.55 26.86
C VAL A 23 51.47 -6.96 27.42
N ASN A 24 51.23 -7.06 28.72
CA ASN A 24 51.24 -8.31 29.46
C ASN A 24 50.18 -9.25 28.84
N LYS A 25 50.56 -10.44 28.32
CA LYS A 25 49.64 -11.37 27.63
C LYS A 25 48.42 -11.74 28.48
N ARG A 26 48.52 -11.62 29.81
CA ARG A 26 47.41 -11.82 30.76
C ARG A 26 46.34 -10.73 30.69
N ALA A 27 46.69 -9.49 30.31
CA ALA A 27 45.73 -8.40 30.15
C ALA A 27 44.87 -8.56 28.87
N LEU A 28 45.43 -9.12 27.79
CA LEU A 28 44.62 -9.46 26.60
C LEU A 28 43.58 -10.55 26.90
N ALA A 29 43.91 -11.53 27.75
CA ALA A 29 42.98 -12.61 28.10
C ALA A 29 41.77 -12.13 28.92
N ILE A 30 41.93 -11.08 29.74
CA ILE A 30 40.86 -10.54 30.59
C ILE A 30 39.81 -9.76 29.76
N PHE A 31 40.20 -9.14 28.65
CA PHE A 31 39.27 -8.49 27.72
C PHE A 31 38.76 -9.42 26.60
N ALA A 32 39.52 -10.46 26.24
CA ALA A 32 39.12 -11.43 25.22
C ALA A 32 37.91 -12.28 25.64
N LEU A 33 37.80 -12.65 26.92
CA LEU A 33 36.69 -13.46 27.43
C LEU A 33 35.33 -12.73 27.41
N PRO A 34 35.17 -11.50 27.93
CA PRO A 34 33.92 -10.75 27.81
C PRO A 34 33.62 -10.35 26.37
N ALA A 35 34.63 -10.01 25.56
CA ALA A 35 34.43 -9.73 24.13
C ALA A 35 33.96 -10.98 23.36
N ALA A 36 34.53 -12.15 23.66
CA ALA A 36 34.08 -13.42 23.09
C ALA A 36 32.69 -13.82 23.60
N ALA A 37 32.35 -13.56 24.87
CA ALA A 37 31.01 -13.81 25.40
C ALA A 37 29.95 -12.89 24.77
N ILE A 38 30.27 -11.61 24.57
CA ILE A 38 29.42 -10.66 23.85
C ILE A 38 29.29 -11.08 22.38
N LEU A 39 30.39 -11.50 21.74
CA LEU A 39 30.37 -11.98 20.36
C LEU A 39 29.56 -13.28 20.24
N ILE A 40 29.68 -14.21 21.19
CA ILE A 40 28.88 -15.44 21.27
C ILE A 40 27.42 -15.10 21.52
N TRP A 41 27.09 -14.11 22.36
CA TRP A 41 25.71 -13.69 22.60
C TRP A 41 25.11 -12.99 21.37
N LEU A 42 25.88 -12.16 20.67
CA LEU A 42 25.49 -11.52 19.40
C LEU A 42 25.34 -12.54 18.24
N LEU A 43 26.11 -13.62 18.27
CA LEU A 43 26.10 -14.69 17.25
C LEU A 43 25.25 -15.90 17.63
N ALA A 44 24.83 -16.04 18.90
CA ALA A 44 24.04 -17.16 19.36
C ALA A 44 22.71 -17.14 18.61
N PRO A 45 22.24 -18.28 18.06
CA PRO A 45 20.93 -18.35 17.44
C PRO A 45 19.88 -17.90 18.46
N ALA A 46 18.93 -17.06 18.04
CA ALA A 46 17.78 -16.76 18.87
C ALA A 46 17.18 -18.10 19.31
N SER A 47 17.10 -18.31 20.62
CA SER A 47 16.50 -19.53 21.17
C SER A 47 15.00 -19.43 20.98
N LEU A 48 14.54 -19.72 19.76
CA LEU A 48 13.13 -19.90 19.51
C LEU A 48 12.63 -21.11 20.30
N PRO A 49 11.45 -21.04 20.93
CA PRO A 49 10.87 -22.22 21.54
C PRO A 49 10.71 -23.32 20.48
N GLU A 50 10.64 -24.59 20.88
CA GLU A 50 10.43 -25.67 19.89
C GLU A 50 8.98 -25.68 19.36
N ARG A 51 8.04 -25.08 20.09
CA ARG A 51 6.60 -25.03 19.77
C ARG A 51 6.01 -23.64 19.99
N TRP A 52 4.94 -23.35 19.28
CA TRP A 52 4.06 -22.23 19.60
C TRP A 52 3.15 -22.65 20.77
N ASN A 53 2.70 -21.71 21.59
CA ASN A 53 1.59 -22.00 22.50
C ASN A 53 0.25 -21.98 21.73
N GLU A 54 -0.84 -22.43 22.35
CA GLU A 54 -2.16 -22.53 21.69
C GLU A 54 -2.67 -21.18 21.17
N SER A 55 -2.45 -20.10 21.93
CA SER A 55 -2.89 -18.75 21.54
C SER A 55 -2.08 -18.20 20.36
N GLU A 56 -0.76 -18.44 20.35
CA GLU A 56 0.12 -18.09 19.23
C GLU A 56 -0.25 -18.88 17.98
N ALA A 57 -0.47 -20.19 18.12
CA ALA A 57 -0.87 -21.04 17.01
C ALA A 57 -2.22 -20.60 16.40
N ALA A 58 -3.21 -20.26 17.23
CA ALA A 58 -4.49 -19.73 16.77
C ALA A 58 -4.35 -18.36 16.09
N LEU A 59 -3.51 -17.47 16.64
CA LEU A 59 -3.22 -16.18 16.04
C LEU A 59 -2.55 -16.35 14.67
N ILE A 60 -1.54 -17.22 14.55
CA ILE A 60 -0.86 -17.53 13.29
C ILE A 60 -1.86 -18.10 12.28
N ALA A 61 -2.73 -19.03 12.70
CA ALA A 61 -3.76 -19.59 11.83
C ALA A 61 -4.73 -18.51 11.30
N SER A 62 -5.08 -17.51 12.12
CA SER A 62 -5.95 -16.39 11.71
C SER A 62 -5.36 -15.49 10.60
N LEU A 63 -4.05 -15.55 10.38
CA LEU A 63 -3.34 -14.78 9.34
C LEU A 63 -3.30 -15.51 7.99
N SER A 64 -3.67 -16.78 7.96
CA SER A 64 -3.73 -17.59 6.72
C SER A 64 -4.89 -17.16 5.84
N LEU A 65 -4.73 -17.24 4.51
CA LEU A 65 -5.85 -17.13 3.56
C LEU A 65 -6.95 -18.17 3.79
N SER A 66 -6.65 -19.29 4.45
CA SER A 66 -7.69 -20.26 4.83
C SER A 66 -8.72 -19.68 5.81
N ALA A 67 -8.36 -18.62 6.53
CA ALA A 67 -9.26 -17.88 7.42
C ALA A 67 -9.94 -16.68 6.72
N LEU A 68 -9.62 -16.40 5.44
CA LEU A 68 -10.27 -15.32 4.69
C LEU A 68 -11.72 -15.69 4.41
N THR A 69 -12.64 -14.89 4.93
CA THR A 69 -14.06 -15.08 4.69
C THR A 69 -14.41 -14.78 3.23
N PRO A 70 -15.46 -15.41 2.67
CA PRO A 70 -15.95 -15.04 1.37
C PRO A 70 -16.27 -13.54 1.29
N LEU A 71 -15.96 -12.94 0.14
CA LEU A 71 -16.23 -11.54 -0.12
C LEU A 71 -17.73 -11.25 0.08
N GLN A 72 -18.03 -10.21 0.85
CA GLN A 72 -19.41 -9.82 1.10
C GLN A 72 -20.00 -9.11 -0.15
N PRO A 73 -21.32 -9.21 -0.36
CA PRO A 73 -22.00 -8.40 -1.38
C PRO A 73 -21.76 -6.91 -1.15
N ASP A 74 -21.66 -6.13 -2.22
CA ASP A 74 -21.59 -4.66 -2.16
C ASP A 74 -22.99 -4.08 -2.38
N PRO A 75 -23.69 -3.58 -1.34
CA PRO A 75 -25.03 -3.04 -1.51
C PRO A 75 -25.06 -1.78 -2.39
N SER A 76 -23.92 -1.08 -2.54
CA SER A 76 -23.85 0.15 -3.34
C SER A 76 -23.67 -0.10 -4.85
N ASN A 77 -23.45 -1.37 -5.22
CA ASN A 77 -23.24 -1.80 -6.59
C ASN A 77 -23.94 -3.15 -6.85
N ALA A 78 -25.16 -3.09 -7.39
CA ALA A 78 -25.95 -4.27 -7.74
C ALA A 78 -25.29 -5.16 -8.81
N ALA A 79 -24.32 -4.64 -9.56
CA ALA A 79 -23.57 -5.38 -10.58
C ALA A 79 -22.22 -5.93 -10.06
N ALA A 80 -21.90 -5.79 -8.77
CA ALA A 80 -20.60 -6.12 -8.20
C ALA A 80 -20.16 -7.57 -8.45
N ASP A 81 -21.10 -8.51 -8.45
CA ASP A 81 -20.82 -9.94 -8.64
C ASP A 81 -21.34 -10.48 -9.99
N ASP A 82 -21.75 -9.60 -10.93
CA ASP A 82 -22.17 -10.00 -12.28
C ASP A 82 -20.95 -10.22 -13.20
N GLU A 83 -20.81 -11.44 -13.74
CA GLU A 83 -19.72 -11.82 -14.66
C GLU A 83 -19.68 -10.96 -15.94
N ARG A 84 -20.84 -10.51 -16.43
CA ARG A 84 -20.93 -9.63 -17.60
C ARG A 84 -20.41 -8.24 -17.27
N ALA A 85 -20.70 -7.73 -16.07
CA ALA A 85 -20.16 -6.47 -15.57
C ALA A 85 -18.64 -6.56 -15.40
N ALA A 86 -18.15 -7.68 -14.84
CA ALA A 86 -16.72 -7.92 -14.70
C ALA A 86 -16.01 -8.01 -16.07
N ARG A 87 -16.64 -8.60 -17.09
CA ARG A 87 -16.10 -8.63 -18.46
C ARG A 87 -15.97 -7.23 -19.06
N LEU A 88 -16.99 -6.37 -18.89
CA LEU A 88 -16.91 -4.96 -19.28
C LEU A 88 -15.79 -4.25 -18.50
N GLY A 89 -15.77 -4.40 -17.18
CA GLY A 89 -14.77 -3.80 -16.30
C GLY A 89 -13.34 -4.19 -16.63
N GLN A 90 -13.10 -5.46 -16.92
CA GLN A 90 -11.79 -5.95 -17.35
C GLN A 90 -11.35 -5.22 -18.62
N ARG A 91 -12.25 -5.08 -19.59
CA ARG A 91 -11.92 -4.40 -20.84
C ARG A 91 -11.58 -2.93 -20.63
N LEU A 92 -12.37 -2.23 -19.82
CA LEU A 92 -12.10 -0.84 -19.42
C LEU A 92 -10.75 -0.71 -18.70
N PHE A 93 -10.41 -1.66 -17.83
CA PHE A 93 -9.17 -1.64 -17.04
C PHE A 93 -7.91 -1.56 -17.91
N PHE A 94 -7.93 -2.17 -19.09
CA PHE A 94 -6.78 -2.23 -20.02
C PHE A 94 -6.89 -1.27 -21.22
N ASP A 95 -7.99 -0.49 -21.35
CA ASP A 95 -8.19 0.37 -22.53
C ASP A 95 -7.52 1.75 -22.36
N LEU A 96 -6.53 2.03 -23.22
CA LEU A 96 -5.81 3.30 -23.25
C LEU A 96 -6.68 4.46 -23.73
N ARG A 97 -7.75 4.19 -24.49
CA ARG A 97 -8.68 5.21 -25.04
C ARG A 97 -9.45 5.96 -23.97
N LEU A 98 -9.44 5.48 -22.72
CA LEU A 98 -10.04 6.15 -21.56
C LEU A 98 -9.18 7.30 -21.02
N SER A 99 -7.94 7.45 -21.48
CA SER A 99 -7.10 8.60 -21.13
C SER A 99 -7.14 9.71 -22.19
N ALA A 100 -7.02 10.96 -21.75
CA ALA A 100 -7.04 12.12 -22.62
C ALA A 100 -5.94 12.14 -23.69
N ASN A 101 -4.82 11.45 -23.43
CA ASN A 101 -3.71 11.34 -24.38
C ASN A 101 -3.66 9.98 -25.11
N GLY A 102 -4.60 9.07 -24.82
CA GLY A 102 -4.65 7.73 -25.42
C GLY A 102 -3.48 6.82 -25.04
N ALA A 103 -2.77 7.09 -23.94
CA ALA A 103 -1.54 6.38 -23.55
C ALA A 103 -1.56 5.77 -22.14
N VAL A 104 -2.60 6.04 -21.34
CA VAL A 104 -2.72 5.58 -19.96
C VAL A 104 -4.00 4.76 -19.78
N SER A 105 -3.90 3.62 -19.10
CA SER A 105 -5.03 2.81 -18.64
C SER A 105 -4.87 2.52 -17.15
N CYS A 106 -5.82 1.83 -16.52
CA CYS A 106 -5.64 1.37 -15.14
C CYS A 106 -4.42 0.45 -15.02
N ALA A 107 -4.21 -0.43 -16.00
CA ALA A 107 -3.07 -1.36 -16.05
C ALA A 107 -1.71 -0.69 -16.26
N SER A 108 -1.66 0.56 -16.71
CA SER A 108 -0.41 1.33 -16.82
C SER A 108 0.22 1.59 -15.45
N CYS A 109 -0.62 1.81 -14.42
CA CYS A 109 -0.17 2.03 -13.04
C CYS A 109 -0.38 0.80 -12.15
N HIS A 110 -1.36 -0.06 -12.46
CA HIS A 110 -1.66 -1.26 -11.68
C HIS A 110 -1.24 -2.52 -12.42
N ARG A 111 0.08 -2.78 -12.43
CA ARG A 111 0.70 -3.82 -13.24
C ARG A 111 0.59 -5.20 -12.56
N PRO A 112 -0.02 -6.22 -13.19
CA PRO A 112 -0.21 -7.53 -12.57
C PRO A 112 1.09 -8.16 -12.03
N GLU A 113 2.20 -7.98 -12.73
CA GLU A 113 3.51 -8.52 -12.36
C GLU A 113 4.16 -7.84 -11.13
N LEU A 114 3.63 -6.68 -10.71
CA LEU A 114 4.05 -5.96 -9.51
C LEU A 114 2.93 -5.96 -8.45
N ALA A 115 2.15 -7.04 -8.36
CA ALA A 115 1.00 -7.14 -7.45
C ALA A 115 0.01 -5.95 -7.60
N PHE A 116 -0.16 -5.48 -8.84
CA PHE A 116 -0.99 -4.34 -9.21
C PHE A 116 -0.52 -2.98 -8.64
N THR A 117 0.80 -2.77 -8.52
CA THR A 117 1.44 -1.45 -8.37
C THR A 117 2.23 -1.07 -9.64
N ASP A 118 2.96 0.05 -9.62
CA ASP A 118 3.77 0.54 -10.76
C ASP A 118 5.28 0.46 -10.55
N GLY A 119 5.74 0.24 -9.31
CA GLY A 119 7.15 0.24 -8.94
C GLY A 119 7.79 1.63 -8.90
N LEU A 120 6.98 2.70 -8.79
CA LEU A 120 7.43 4.09 -8.84
C LEU A 120 7.13 4.84 -7.53
N PRO A 121 7.99 5.77 -7.07
CA PRO A 121 7.70 6.57 -5.88
C PRO A 121 6.37 7.33 -5.93
N ILE A 122 6.05 7.84 -7.12
CA ILE A 122 4.78 8.48 -7.45
C ILE A 122 4.32 7.99 -8.81
N ALA A 123 3.00 7.82 -8.95
CA ALA A 123 2.39 7.38 -10.20
C ALA A 123 2.70 8.36 -11.36
N LEU A 124 2.85 7.82 -12.58
CA LEU A 124 3.01 8.59 -13.80
C LEU A 124 1.86 8.29 -14.76
N GLY A 125 0.89 9.20 -14.82
CA GLY A 125 -0.20 9.16 -15.79
C GLY A 125 0.06 10.12 -16.96
N THR A 126 -0.95 10.91 -17.32
CA THR A 126 -0.82 12.08 -18.19
C THR A 126 0.11 13.14 -17.60
N GLY A 127 0.35 13.09 -16.29
CA GLY A 127 1.34 13.89 -15.57
C GLY A 127 1.85 13.18 -14.31
N PRO A 128 2.73 13.83 -13.53
CA PRO A 128 3.19 13.28 -12.26
C PRO A 128 2.08 13.30 -11.22
N GLY A 129 1.84 12.14 -10.60
CA GLY A 129 0.89 11.95 -9.52
C GLY A 129 1.33 12.59 -8.21
N ARG A 130 0.56 12.33 -7.15
CA ARG A 130 0.79 12.88 -5.81
C ARG A 130 1.17 11.83 -4.76
N ARG A 131 0.94 10.55 -5.07
CA ARG A 131 1.06 9.43 -4.15
C ARG A 131 1.61 8.20 -4.88
N HIS A 132 2.09 7.25 -4.10
CA HIS A 132 2.44 5.92 -4.56
C HIS A 132 1.17 5.14 -4.94
N THR A 133 1.24 4.32 -5.99
CA THR A 133 0.12 3.52 -6.47
C THR A 133 -0.13 2.33 -5.53
N PRO A 134 -1.27 2.25 -4.82
CA PRO A 134 -1.57 1.12 -3.95
C PRO A 134 -1.86 -0.15 -4.75
N GLY A 135 -1.51 -1.32 -4.20
CA GLY A 135 -1.86 -2.61 -4.79
C GLY A 135 -3.37 -2.86 -4.80
N LEU A 136 -3.85 -3.64 -5.77
CA LEU A 136 -5.27 -3.96 -5.93
C LEU A 136 -5.68 -5.36 -5.44
N LEU A 137 -4.72 -6.24 -5.14
CA LEU A 137 -5.01 -7.59 -4.68
C LEU A 137 -5.73 -7.56 -3.32
N GLY A 138 -6.94 -8.11 -3.28
CA GLY A 138 -7.80 -8.10 -2.08
C GLY A 138 -8.41 -6.73 -1.76
N ALA A 139 -8.29 -5.73 -2.64
CA ALA A 139 -8.80 -4.38 -2.38
C ALA A 139 -10.32 -4.36 -2.10
N ALA A 140 -11.06 -5.32 -2.65
CA ALA A 140 -12.50 -5.46 -2.45
C ALA A 140 -12.92 -5.77 -1.00
N TYR A 141 -12.01 -6.25 -0.15
CA TYR A 141 -12.29 -6.43 1.29
C TYR A 141 -12.20 -5.12 2.09
N SER A 142 -11.69 -4.05 1.48
CA SER A 142 -11.51 -2.80 2.18
C SER A 142 -12.80 -1.96 2.13
N PRO A 143 -13.29 -1.44 3.28
CA PRO A 143 -14.41 -0.50 3.29
C PRO A 143 -14.02 0.91 2.82
N TRP A 144 -12.71 1.19 2.70
CA TRP A 144 -12.18 2.50 2.35
C TRP A 144 -11.08 2.41 1.29
N PHE A 145 -11.15 3.30 0.30
CA PHE A 145 -10.24 3.32 -0.84
C PHE A 145 -9.43 4.61 -0.88
N TYR A 146 -8.27 4.53 -1.55
CA TYR A 146 -7.12 5.44 -1.39
C TYR A 146 -6.45 5.37 -0.02
N TRP A 147 -5.26 5.98 0.06
CA TRP A 147 -4.47 6.10 1.29
C TRP A 147 -5.16 6.92 2.39
N ASP A 148 -6.05 7.85 2.05
CA ASP A 148 -6.80 8.70 2.99
C ASP A 148 -8.25 8.25 3.19
N GLY A 149 -8.69 7.20 2.49
CA GLY A 149 -10.06 6.72 2.60
C GLY A 149 -11.10 7.70 2.04
N ARG A 150 -10.74 8.54 1.05
CA ARG A 150 -11.67 9.52 0.47
C ARG A 150 -12.75 8.94 -0.44
N ARG A 151 -12.82 7.62 -0.54
CA ARG A 151 -13.87 6.87 -1.24
C ARG A 151 -14.29 5.71 -0.36
N ASP A 152 -15.59 5.51 -0.28
CA ASP A 152 -16.26 4.52 0.55
C ASP A 152 -16.66 3.25 -0.22
N SER A 153 -16.42 3.23 -1.53
CA SER A 153 -16.71 2.09 -2.39
C SER A 153 -15.70 1.98 -3.53
N GLN A 154 -15.52 0.75 -4.03
CA GLN A 154 -14.55 0.48 -5.08
C GLN A 154 -14.96 1.13 -6.40
N TRP A 155 -16.27 1.14 -6.69
CA TRP A 155 -16.79 1.74 -7.92
C TRP A 155 -16.60 3.25 -7.92
N ALA A 156 -16.83 3.93 -6.79
CA ALA A 156 -16.55 5.36 -6.66
C ALA A 156 -15.06 5.69 -6.80
N GLN A 157 -14.19 4.82 -6.26
CA GLN A 157 -12.75 4.98 -6.44
C GLN A 157 -12.34 4.85 -7.91
N ALA A 158 -12.89 3.87 -8.63
CA ALA A 158 -12.53 3.60 -10.02
C ALA A 158 -12.83 4.79 -10.97
N LEU A 159 -13.79 5.66 -10.63
CA LEU A 159 -14.16 6.83 -11.43
C LEU A 159 -13.12 7.95 -11.39
N THR A 160 -12.55 8.22 -10.21
CA THR A 160 -11.74 9.42 -9.99
C THR A 160 -10.47 9.49 -10.85
N PRO A 161 -9.73 8.38 -11.08
CA PRO A 161 -8.55 8.41 -11.95
C PRO A 161 -8.85 8.70 -13.41
N LEU A 162 -10.06 8.38 -13.87
CA LEU A 162 -10.49 8.65 -15.24
C LEU A 162 -10.48 10.17 -15.52
N GLU A 163 -10.96 10.98 -14.58
CA GLU A 163 -11.09 12.44 -14.73
C GLU A 163 -9.91 13.25 -14.16
N THR A 164 -9.05 12.64 -13.35
CA THR A 164 -7.95 13.36 -12.70
C THR A 164 -6.88 13.73 -13.73
N HIS A 165 -6.65 15.03 -13.95
CA HIS A 165 -5.80 15.58 -15.03
C HIS A 165 -4.35 15.07 -15.09
N PHE A 166 -3.79 14.56 -13.99
CA PHE A 166 -2.44 13.96 -13.95
C PHE A 166 -2.46 12.41 -13.92
N GLU A 167 -3.64 11.79 -13.90
CA GLU A 167 -3.82 10.33 -13.99
C GLU A 167 -4.23 9.94 -15.42
N GLN A 168 -5.51 9.73 -15.72
CA GLN A 168 -5.97 9.53 -17.12
C GLN A 168 -6.51 10.81 -17.76
N GLY A 169 -7.10 11.72 -16.95
CA GLY A 169 -7.42 13.09 -17.33
C GLY A 169 -8.48 13.28 -18.41
N ALA A 170 -9.29 12.27 -18.72
CA ALA A 170 -10.36 12.38 -19.70
C ALA A 170 -11.62 13.04 -19.11
N GLY A 171 -12.35 13.80 -19.92
CA GLY A 171 -13.64 14.32 -19.49
C GLY A 171 -14.70 13.23 -19.37
N ARG A 172 -15.62 13.39 -18.40
CA ARG A 172 -16.73 12.45 -18.16
C ARG A 172 -17.52 12.13 -19.41
N SER A 173 -17.93 13.16 -20.15
CA SER A 173 -18.71 12.97 -21.37
C SER A 173 -17.93 12.28 -22.49
N ALA A 174 -16.59 12.47 -22.54
CA ALA A 174 -15.74 11.81 -23.52
C ALA A 174 -15.72 10.29 -23.29
N ILE A 175 -15.65 9.86 -22.03
CA ILE A 175 -15.72 8.46 -21.63
C ILE A 175 -17.08 7.87 -22.00
N VAL A 176 -18.17 8.53 -21.61
CA VAL A 176 -19.54 8.07 -21.93
C VAL A 176 -19.77 8.02 -23.45
N ARG A 177 -19.24 9.01 -24.19
CA ARG A 177 -19.28 9.04 -25.66
C ARG A 177 -18.52 7.87 -26.27
N LEU A 178 -17.34 7.51 -25.74
CA LEU A 178 -16.62 6.31 -26.20
C LEU A 178 -17.48 5.06 -26.00
N LEU A 179 -18.08 4.88 -24.82
CA LEU A 179 -18.93 3.73 -24.54
C LEU A 179 -20.19 3.69 -25.42
N ALA A 180 -20.77 4.85 -25.74
CA ALA A 180 -22.00 4.94 -26.54
C ALA A 180 -21.75 4.74 -28.04
N THR A 181 -20.54 5.06 -28.54
CA THR A 181 -20.22 5.05 -29.97
C THR A 181 -19.44 3.83 -30.42
N ASP A 182 -18.68 3.19 -29.54
CA ASP A 182 -18.05 1.90 -29.81
C ASP A 182 -19.12 0.79 -29.72
N PRO A 183 -19.41 0.06 -30.82
CA PRO A 183 -20.50 -0.92 -30.86
C PRO A 183 -20.34 -2.05 -29.83
N GLU A 184 -19.10 -2.40 -29.51
CA GLU A 184 -18.81 -3.50 -28.60
C GLU A 184 -18.95 -3.05 -27.15
N TYR A 185 -18.47 -1.84 -26.81
CA TYR A 185 -18.73 -1.29 -25.48
C TYR A 185 -20.21 -1.06 -25.23
N LYS A 186 -20.92 -0.52 -26.22
CA LYS A 186 -22.35 -0.30 -26.10
C LYS A 186 -23.08 -1.62 -25.82
N ALA A 187 -22.78 -2.67 -26.59
CA ALA A 187 -23.37 -3.99 -26.37
C ALA A 187 -23.05 -4.56 -24.98
N LEU A 188 -21.78 -4.53 -24.56
CA LEU A 188 -21.36 -5.01 -23.23
C LEU A 188 -21.99 -4.23 -22.08
N TYR A 189 -22.17 -2.93 -22.25
CA TYR A 189 -22.81 -2.06 -21.26
C TYR A 189 -24.30 -2.36 -21.14
N GLU A 190 -25.03 -2.39 -22.27
CA GLU A 190 -26.48 -2.59 -22.30
C GLU A 190 -26.90 -4.04 -21.98
N GLU A 191 -25.97 -5.00 -21.92
CA GLU A 191 -26.21 -6.33 -21.36
C GLU A 191 -26.45 -6.31 -19.83
N VAL A 192 -25.90 -5.32 -19.13
CA VAL A 192 -25.86 -5.24 -17.66
C VAL A 192 -26.71 -4.09 -17.15
N PHE A 193 -26.58 -2.92 -17.79
CA PHE A 193 -27.16 -1.66 -17.34
C PHE A 193 -28.31 -1.20 -18.26
N SER A 194 -28.80 0.01 -18.02
CA SER A 194 -29.81 0.66 -18.87
C SER A 194 -29.24 1.04 -20.25
N ALA A 195 -30.10 1.52 -21.16
CA ALA A 195 -29.65 2.04 -22.45
C ALA A 195 -28.66 3.21 -22.26
N MET A 196 -27.68 3.31 -23.17
CA MET A 196 -26.76 4.44 -23.20
C MET A 196 -27.47 5.73 -23.67
N PRO A 197 -27.05 6.92 -23.19
CA PRO A 197 -27.54 8.19 -23.72
C PRO A 197 -27.20 8.33 -25.21
N ASP A 198 -28.03 9.09 -25.94
CA ASP A 198 -27.81 9.31 -27.37
C ASP A 198 -26.48 10.06 -27.59
N PRO A 199 -25.51 9.44 -28.30
CA PRO A 199 -24.20 10.04 -28.51
C PRO A 199 -24.22 11.34 -29.31
N THR A 200 -25.29 11.64 -30.04
CA THR A 200 -25.43 12.90 -30.79
C THR A 200 -25.66 14.12 -29.88
N HIS A 201 -26.10 13.90 -28.64
CA HIS A 201 -26.32 14.95 -27.65
C HIS A 201 -25.15 15.09 -26.65
N LEU A 202 -24.21 14.15 -26.63
CA LEU A 202 -23.05 14.20 -25.74
C LEU A 202 -22.04 15.26 -26.19
N PRO A 203 -21.54 16.16 -25.31
CA PRO A 203 -20.42 17.01 -25.67
C PRO A 203 -19.13 16.20 -25.83
N ASP A 204 -18.20 16.69 -26.66
CA ASP A 204 -16.91 16.02 -26.92
C ASP A 204 -16.11 15.77 -25.63
N SER A 205 -16.03 16.78 -24.75
CA SER A 205 -15.47 16.64 -23.40
C SER A 205 -16.08 17.66 -22.44
N ALA A 206 -16.70 17.17 -21.36
CA ALA A 206 -17.23 17.94 -20.26
C ALA A 206 -17.04 17.15 -18.96
N SER A 207 -16.59 17.83 -17.90
CA SER A 207 -16.30 17.23 -16.61
C SER A 207 -16.33 18.26 -15.49
N PRO A 208 -16.84 17.94 -14.29
CA PRO A 208 -16.71 18.80 -13.12
C PRO A 208 -15.27 18.88 -12.58
N LEU A 209 -14.41 17.91 -12.91
CA LEU A 209 -13.02 17.81 -12.44
C LEU A 209 -11.98 18.18 -13.52
N GLY A 210 -12.43 18.44 -14.75
CA GLY A 210 -11.60 18.82 -15.89
C GLY A 210 -11.06 20.24 -15.83
N GLY A 211 -10.50 20.72 -16.95
CA GLY A 211 -10.01 22.09 -17.13
C GLY A 211 -11.12 23.15 -17.15
N ASP A 212 -10.77 24.43 -17.24
CA ASP A 212 -11.74 25.54 -17.18
C ASP A 212 -12.85 25.42 -18.23
N SER A 213 -12.49 25.04 -19.47
CA SER A 213 -13.43 24.82 -20.57
C SER A 213 -14.36 23.62 -20.31
N GLU A 214 -13.83 22.50 -19.81
CA GLU A 214 -14.61 21.29 -19.52
C GLU A 214 -15.57 21.50 -18.36
N ARG A 215 -15.16 22.26 -17.34
CA ARG A 215 -16.02 22.62 -16.22
C ARG A 215 -17.14 23.58 -16.65
N GLU A 216 -16.85 24.50 -17.56
CA GLU A 216 -17.88 25.39 -18.08
C GLU A 216 -18.87 24.65 -18.99
N ALA A 217 -18.38 23.79 -19.88
CA ALA A 217 -19.23 22.89 -20.66
C ALA A 217 -20.12 22.06 -19.73
N TRP A 218 -19.55 21.49 -18.66
CA TRP A 218 -20.32 20.72 -17.67
C TRP A 218 -21.41 21.55 -16.98
N ARG A 219 -21.10 22.75 -16.49
CA ARG A 219 -22.07 23.60 -15.77
C ARG A 219 -23.24 24.05 -16.65
N THR A 220 -23.01 24.21 -17.94
CA THR A 220 -24.02 24.69 -18.91
C THR A 220 -24.86 23.57 -19.52
N LEU A 221 -24.50 22.30 -19.31
CA LEU A 221 -25.33 21.17 -19.74
C LEU A 221 -26.71 21.19 -19.06
N ASP A 222 -27.69 20.72 -19.83
CA ASP A 222 -29.01 20.42 -19.31
C ASP A 222 -28.92 19.46 -18.09
N PRO A 223 -29.66 19.72 -16.99
CA PRO A 223 -29.60 18.88 -15.80
C PRO A 223 -29.92 17.41 -16.04
N GLU A 224 -30.85 17.08 -16.93
CA GLU A 224 -31.24 15.70 -17.26
C GLU A 224 -30.10 15.00 -17.99
N LEU A 225 -29.52 15.65 -18.99
CA LEU A 225 -28.37 15.10 -19.71
C LEU A 225 -27.14 14.92 -18.79
N ARG A 226 -26.91 15.83 -17.83
CA ARG A 226 -25.86 15.64 -16.82
C ARG A 226 -26.09 14.42 -15.95
N PHE A 227 -27.34 14.16 -15.58
CA PHE A 227 -27.72 13.01 -14.78
C PHE A 227 -27.52 11.71 -15.58
N GLU A 228 -27.93 11.68 -16.85
CA GLU A 228 -27.70 10.52 -17.75
C GLU A 228 -26.21 10.23 -17.93
N ILE A 229 -25.39 11.25 -18.20
CA ILE A 229 -23.94 11.11 -18.33
C ILE A 229 -23.34 10.59 -17.01
N SER A 230 -23.76 11.14 -15.88
CA SER A 230 -23.23 10.72 -14.57
C SER A 230 -23.66 9.31 -14.18
N THR A 231 -24.86 8.88 -14.59
CA THR A 231 -25.35 7.50 -14.43
C THR A 231 -24.51 6.54 -15.26
N ALA A 232 -24.30 6.83 -16.55
CA ALA A 232 -23.47 5.99 -17.41
C ALA A 232 -22.02 5.93 -16.94
N PHE A 233 -21.49 7.05 -16.44
CA PHE A 233 -20.18 7.10 -15.84
C PHE A 233 -20.09 6.26 -14.57
N ALA A 234 -21.05 6.38 -13.65
CA ALA A 234 -21.11 5.55 -12.44
C ALA A 234 -21.15 4.06 -12.77
N ASN A 235 -21.92 3.67 -13.77
CA ASN A 235 -22.00 2.28 -14.24
C ASN A 235 -20.66 1.76 -14.79
N ALA A 236 -19.85 2.60 -15.44
CA ALA A 236 -18.48 2.25 -15.82
C ALA A 236 -17.61 1.95 -14.58
N GLY A 237 -17.73 2.77 -13.52
CA GLY A 237 -17.10 2.51 -12.22
C GLY A 237 -17.57 1.20 -11.58
N LYS A 238 -18.88 0.91 -11.64
CA LYS A 238 -19.47 -0.33 -11.13
C LYS A 238 -18.96 -1.58 -11.86
N ALA A 239 -18.81 -1.50 -13.18
CA ALA A 239 -18.20 -2.54 -14.00
C ALA A 239 -16.72 -2.74 -13.63
N LEU A 240 -15.93 -1.66 -13.52
CA LEU A 240 -14.53 -1.71 -13.09
C LEU A 240 -14.40 -2.38 -11.71
N ALA A 241 -15.27 -2.05 -10.76
CA ALA A 241 -15.31 -2.69 -9.44
C ALA A 241 -15.64 -4.18 -9.54
N ALA A 242 -16.60 -4.59 -10.37
CA ALA A 242 -16.94 -6.01 -10.57
C ALA A 242 -15.73 -6.83 -11.09
N TYR A 243 -14.91 -6.26 -11.96
CA TYR A 243 -13.63 -6.87 -12.35
C TYR A 243 -12.64 -6.91 -11.18
N GLN A 244 -12.44 -5.79 -10.49
CA GLN A 244 -11.45 -5.70 -9.42
C GLN A 244 -11.78 -6.59 -8.21
N ARG A 245 -13.06 -6.94 -7.98
CA ARG A 245 -13.48 -7.94 -6.97
C ARG A 245 -12.90 -9.33 -7.23
N LYS A 246 -12.52 -9.64 -8.47
CA LYS A 246 -11.85 -10.90 -8.84
C LYS A 246 -10.34 -10.89 -8.59
N LEU A 247 -9.75 -9.74 -8.30
CA LEU A 247 -8.32 -9.59 -8.00
C LEU A 247 -8.07 -9.99 -6.55
N LEU A 248 -8.05 -11.29 -6.28
CA LEU A 248 -7.83 -11.86 -4.95
C LEU A 248 -6.36 -12.20 -4.72
N PRO A 249 -5.86 -12.12 -3.46
CA PRO A 249 -4.52 -12.57 -3.15
C PRO A 249 -4.40 -14.09 -3.36
N GLU A 250 -3.23 -14.52 -3.80
CA GLU A 250 -2.90 -15.93 -3.91
C GLU A 250 -2.20 -16.46 -2.65
N ARG A 251 -2.23 -17.78 -2.48
CA ARG A 251 -1.55 -18.45 -1.36
C ARG A 251 -0.03 -18.32 -1.48
N SER A 252 0.59 -18.15 -0.33
CA SER A 252 2.03 -17.98 -0.12
C SER A 252 2.61 -19.13 0.70
N ARG A 253 3.94 -19.15 0.89
CA ARG A 253 4.60 -20.11 1.78
C ARG A 253 4.13 -19.95 3.23
N PHE A 254 3.80 -18.74 3.65
CA PHE A 254 3.26 -18.48 4.97
C PHE A 254 1.91 -19.17 5.20
N ASP A 255 1.02 -19.16 4.21
CA ASP A 255 -0.32 -19.76 4.38
C ASP A 255 -0.20 -21.28 4.62
N ASP A 256 0.69 -21.96 3.91
CA ASP A 256 0.97 -23.39 4.12
C ASP A 256 1.55 -23.67 5.52
N TYR A 257 2.42 -22.78 6.01
CA TYR A 257 2.97 -22.87 7.36
C TYR A 257 1.88 -22.66 8.42
N ALA A 258 1.07 -21.61 8.27
CA ALA A 258 0.03 -21.24 9.22
C ALA A 258 -1.06 -22.32 9.34
N ASP A 259 -1.48 -22.90 8.22
CA ASP A 259 -2.45 -24.00 8.21
C ASP A 259 -1.90 -25.25 8.90
N ALA A 260 -0.60 -25.54 8.72
CA ALA A 260 0.02 -26.71 9.33
C ALA A 260 0.23 -26.54 10.85
N VAL A 261 0.53 -25.32 11.31
CA VAL A 261 0.58 -24.98 12.74
C VAL A 261 -0.79 -25.19 13.41
N ALA A 262 -1.89 -24.95 12.69
CA ALA A 262 -3.26 -25.17 13.18
C ALA A 262 -3.64 -26.66 13.26
N GLY A 263 -3.15 -27.49 12.34
CA GLY A 263 -3.54 -28.90 12.22
C GLY A 263 -2.83 -29.87 13.18
N ASP A 264 -1.55 -29.66 13.49
CA ASP A 264 -0.68 -30.64 14.16
C ASP A 264 -0.24 -30.24 15.59
N GLY A 265 -1.05 -29.46 16.31
CA GLY A 265 -0.85 -29.21 17.74
C GLY A 265 0.36 -28.33 18.08
N ALA A 266 0.52 -27.22 17.37
CA ALA A 266 1.50 -26.16 17.65
C ALA A 266 2.99 -26.54 17.48
N ALA A 267 3.28 -27.70 16.88
CA ALA A 267 4.63 -28.03 16.42
C ALA A 267 4.99 -27.16 15.20
N ARG A 268 6.15 -26.50 15.25
CA ARG A 268 6.71 -25.81 14.08
C ARG A 268 7.02 -26.88 13.03
N GLN A 269 6.33 -26.86 11.89
CA GLN A 269 6.61 -27.80 10.80
C GLN A 269 7.99 -27.50 10.21
N GLU A 270 8.96 -28.36 10.54
CA GLU A 270 10.33 -28.27 10.05
C GLU A 270 10.34 -28.32 8.51
N GLY A 271 11.02 -27.35 7.88
CA GLY A 271 11.24 -27.35 6.43
C GLY A 271 10.29 -26.47 5.61
N THR A 272 9.19 -25.94 6.17
CA THR A 272 8.32 -24.99 5.44
C THR A 272 8.88 -23.57 5.47
N LEU A 273 9.21 -23.09 6.67
CA LEU A 273 9.89 -21.83 6.92
C LEU A 273 11.22 -22.08 7.65
N SER A 274 12.21 -21.24 7.37
CA SER A 274 13.51 -21.21 8.03
C SER A 274 13.40 -20.67 9.47
N ARG A 275 14.44 -20.90 10.28
CA ARG A 275 14.49 -20.36 11.65
C ARG A 275 14.45 -18.84 11.70
N GLU A 276 15.03 -18.15 10.72
CA GLU A 276 15.03 -16.68 10.69
C GLU A 276 13.65 -16.13 10.28
N GLU A 277 12.94 -16.79 9.34
CA GLU A 277 11.55 -16.46 8.99
C GLU A 277 10.60 -16.69 10.17
N ILE A 278 10.78 -17.78 10.91
CA ILE A 278 9.98 -18.08 12.12
C ILE A 278 10.28 -17.08 13.25
N ALA A 279 11.54 -16.67 13.42
CA ALA A 279 11.90 -15.60 14.37
C ALA A 279 11.26 -14.26 13.98
N GLY A 280 11.20 -13.96 12.68
CA GLY A 280 10.49 -12.78 12.18
C GLY A 280 9.00 -12.81 12.52
N LEU A 281 8.35 -13.95 12.32
CA LEU A 281 6.95 -14.14 12.70
C LEU A 281 6.73 -13.94 14.21
N ASP A 282 7.62 -14.48 15.05
CA ASP A 282 7.59 -14.32 16.51
C ASP A 282 7.64 -12.84 16.92
N LEU A 283 8.57 -12.08 16.32
CA LEU A 283 8.67 -10.64 16.53
C LEU A 283 7.39 -9.92 16.05
N PHE A 284 6.88 -10.29 14.88
CA PHE A 284 5.73 -9.66 14.22
C PHE A 284 4.46 -9.73 15.09
N ILE A 285 4.19 -10.91 15.67
CA ILE A 285 3.02 -11.14 16.54
C ILE A 285 3.26 -10.81 18.01
N GLY A 286 4.52 -10.58 18.39
CA GLY A 286 4.97 -10.35 19.76
C GLY A 286 5.60 -8.96 19.95
N GLU A 287 6.90 -8.94 20.20
CA GLU A 287 7.65 -7.75 20.66
C GLU A 287 7.59 -6.56 19.71
N ALA A 288 7.59 -6.78 18.39
CA ALA A 288 7.56 -5.70 17.40
C ALA A 288 6.14 -5.13 17.18
N GLN A 289 5.11 -5.81 17.71
CA GLN A 289 3.71 -5.39 17.70
C GLN A 289 3.12 -5.03 16.31
N CYS A 290 3.74 -5.50 15.22
CA CYS A 290 3.29 -5.22 13.85
C CYS A 290 1.85 -5.68 13.62
N ILE A 291 1.48 -6.79 14.26
CA ILE A 291 0.14 -7.38 14.26
C ILE A 291 -0.98 -6.43 14.71
N ASN A 292 -0.68 -5.40 15.51
CA ASN A 292 -1.71 -4.48 16.00
C ASN A 292 -2.41 -3.72 14.86
N CYS A 293 -1.71 -3.49 13.75
CA CYS A 293 -2.28 -2.86 12.55
C CYS A 293 -2.33 -3.84 11.37
N HIS A 294 -1.31 -4.69 11.22
CA HIS A 294 -1.19 -5.64 10.13
C HIS A 294 -1.69 -7.04 10.53
N ASN A 295 -3.01 -7.17 10.70
CA ASN A 295 -3.67 -8.41 11.13
C ASN A 295 -4.63 -9.00 10.09
N GLY A 296 -5.18 -10.16 10.46
CA GLY A 296 -6.07 -10.94 9.64
C GLY A 296 -5.41 -11.48 8.38
N PRO A 297 -6.18 -12.18 7.53
CA PRO A 297 -5.66 -12.85 6.36
C PRO A 297 -5.01 -11.91 5.35
N LEU A 298 -5.35 -10.62 5.31
CA LEU A 298 -4.77 -9.65 4.37
C LEU A 298 -3.62 -8.83 4.97
N PHE A 299 -3.26 -9.06 6.23
CA PHE A 299 -2.26 -8.29 6.98
C PHE A 299 -2.56 -6.79 7.00
N THR A 300 -3.83 -6.45 7.26
CA THR A 300 -4.33 -5.08 7.43
C THR A 300 -5.65 -5.12 8.17
N ASN A 301 -5.81 -4.22 9.14
CA ASN A 301 -7.09 -3.94 9.79
C ASN A 301 -7.97 -2.97 8.99
N HIS A 302 -7.48 -2.45 7.86
CA HIS A 302 -8.11 -1.39 7.07
C HIS A 302 -8.36 -0.06 7.79
N ASP A 303 -7.86 0.10 9.01
CA ASP A 303 -7.92 1.35 9.77
C ASP A 303 -6.85 2.35 9.30
N PHE A 304 -6.90 3.54 9.88
CA PHE A 304 -6.04 4.66 9.55
C PHE A 304 -5.14 4.96 10.72
N HIS A 305 -3.83 4.98 10.46
CA HIS A 305 -2.83 5.26 11.48
C HIS A 305 -1.83 6.30 10.98
N ASN A 306 -1.34 7.12 11.91
CA ASN A 306 -0.23 8.03 11.64
C ASN A 306 1.05 7.46 12.23
N THR A 307 2.02 7.14 11.37
CA THR A 307 3.31 6.54 11.77
C THR A 307 4.45 7.54 11.81
N GLY A 308 4.16 8.84 11.66
CA GLY A 308 5.17 9.90 11.69
C GLY A 308 6.07 9.95 10.46
N ILE A 309 5.67 9.35 9.33
CA ILE A 309 6.45 9.42 8.09
C ILE A 309 6.56 10.88 7.61
N LEU A 310 7.77 11.31 7.28
CA LEU A 310 8.01 12.66 6.80
C LEU A 310 7.47 12.82 5.37
N PRO A 311 6.95 14.02 5.01
CA PRO A 311 6.59 14.30 3.63
C PRO A 311 7.85 14.35 2.75
N VAL A 312 7.67 14.10 1.46
CA VAL A 312 8.74 14.35 0.46
C VAL A 312 9.18 15.81 0.55
N PHE A 313 10.49 16.05 0.40
CA PHE A 313 11.06 17.39 0.51
C PHE A 313 10.31 18.42 -0.35
N GLY A 314 9.96 19.56 0.27
CA GLY A 314 9.22 20.64 -0.40
C GLY A 314 7.71 20.41 -0.53
N LYS A 315 7.15 19.35 0.05
CA LYS A 315 5.70 19.11 0.15
C LYS A 315 5.21 19.35 1.57
N LEU A 316 3.99 19.85 1.68
CA LEU A 316 3.28 19.91 2.97
C LEU A 316 2.80 18.50 3.34
N PRO A 317 2.78 18.16 4.66
CA PRO A 317 2.21 16.90 5.13
C PRO A 317 0.73 16.82 4.77
N SER A 318 0.27 15.63 4.39
CA SER A 318 -1.15 15.37 4.14
C SER A 318 -1.92 15.34 5.46
N LEU A 319 -3.14 15.89 5.49
CA LEU A 319 -4.05 15.70 6.62
C LEU A 319 -4.66 14.29 6.66
N GLY A 320 -4.44 13.46 5.62
CA GLY A 320 -4.81 12.05 5.62
C GLY A 320 -6.31 11.84 5.78
N ARG A 321 -6.67 10.89 6.65
CA ARG A 321 -8.05 10.48 6.93
C ARG A 321 -8.97 11.62 7.35
N PHE A 322 -8.44 12.61 8.08
CA PHE A 322 -9.17 13.80 8.50
C PHE A 322 -9.85 14.50 7.31
N ASP A 323 -9.10 14.78 6.23
CA ASP A 323 -9.69 15.35 5.00
C ASP A 323 -10.45 14.29 4.20
N GLY A 324 -9.99 13.05 4.21
CA GLY A 324 -10.54 11.96 3.41
C GLY A 324 -12.03 11.74 3.66
N VAL A 325 -12.46 11.69 4.92
CA VAL A 325 -13.88 11.47 5.25
C VAL A 325 -14.77 12.61 4.75
N ARG A 326 -14.33 13.86 4.89
CA ARG A 326 -15.06 15.01 4.37
C ARG A 326 -15.23 14.90 2.85
N LEU A 327 -14.15 14.58 2.14
CA LEU A 327 -14.18 14.37 0.69
C LEU A 327 -15.08 13.20 0.28
N ALA A 328 -15.13 12.13 1.06
CA ALA A 328 -16.02 11.00 0.81
C ALA A 328 -17.50 11.42 0.94
N ARG A 329 -17.85 12.21 1.97
CA ARG A 329 -19.21 12.71 2.20
C ARG A 329 -19.68 13.71 1.15
N GLU A 330 -18.77 14.53 0.62
CA GLU A 330 -19.07 15.56 -0.39
C GLU A 330 -19.21 14.98 -1.82
N ASP A 331 -18.68 13.77 -2.07
CA ASP A 331 -18.69 13.17 -3.40
C ASP A 331 -20.11 12.68 -3.77
N PRO A 332 -20.68 13.04 -4.94
CA PRO A 332 -21.95 12.49 -5.38
C PRO A 332 -21.89 10.98 -5.65
N PHE A 333 -20.70 10.44 -5.90
CA PHE A 333 -20.45 9.01 -6.03
C PHE A 333 -19.99 8.44 -4.69
N ASN A 334 -20.91 8.38 -3.73
CA ASN A 334 -20.72 7.70 -2.46
C ASN A 334 -21.94 6.84 -2.14
N CYS A 335 -21.90 6.07 -1.06
CA CYS A 335 -22.96 5.14 -0.67
C CYS A 335 -24.33 5.82 -0.47
N LEU A 336 -24.35 7.07 -0.01
CA LEU A 336 -25.57 7.86 0.20
C LEU A 336 -25.98 8.68 -1.04
N GLY A 337 -25.16 8.66 -2.08
CA GLY A 337 -25.33 9.44 -3.30
C GLY A 337 -26.38 8.85 -4.23
N GLU A 338 -26.83 9.67 -5.18
CA GLU A 338 -27.92 9.33 -6.11
C GLU A 338 -27.59 8.18 -7.07
N PHE A 339 -26.31 7.84 -7.23
CA PHE A 339 -25.83 6.78 -8.12
C PHE A 339 -25.52 5.45 -7.41
N SER A 340 -25.66 5.42 -6.08
CA SER A 340 -25.52 4.22 -5.26
C SER A 340 -26.78 3.35 -5.35
N ASP A 341 -26.60 2.03 -5.33
CA ASP A 341 -27.71 1.08 -5.24
C ASP A 341 -28.15 0.80 -3.79
N SER A 342 -27.42 1.34 -2.80
CA SER A 342 -27.66 1.10 -1.37
C SER A 342 -28.88 1.86 -0.85
N ALA A 343 -29.59 1.26 0.10
CA ALA A 343 -30.44 2.00 1.01
C ALA A 343 -29.60 2.80 2.03
N PRO A 344 -30.07 3.97 2.51
CA PRO A 344 -29.33 4.78 3.50
C PRO A 344 -29.00 4.08 4.83
N ALA A 345 -29.67 2.97 5.15
CA ALA A 345 -29.41 2.15 6.33
C ALA A 345 -28.18 1.24 6.16
N GLU A 346 -27.80 0.92 4.92
CA GLU A 346 -26.66 0.05 4.58
C GLU A 346 -25.34 0.83 4.56
N CYS A 347 -25.38 2.17 4.58
CA CYS A 347 -24.22 3.05 4.54
C CYS A 347 -23.64 3.40 5.92
N ALA A 348 -23.62 2.45 6.86
CA ALA A 348 -23.15 2.69 8.22
C ALA A 348 -21.70 3.20 8.26
N GLU A 349 -20.82 2.61 7.45
CA GLU A 349 -19.40 2.99 7.35
C GLU A 349 -19.24 4.49 7.03
N LEU A 350 -19.92 5.00 5.99
CA LEU A 350 -19.85 6.42 5.64
C LEU A 350 -20.52 7.32 6.68
N ARG A 351 -21.69 6.92 7.19
CA ARG A 351 -22.49 7.73 8.13
C ARG A 351 -21.80 7.96 9.46
N PHE A 352 -21.10 6.95 9.96
CA PHE A 352 -20.45 6.97 11.27
C PHE A 352 -18.92 7.08 11.17
N ALA A 353 -18.38 7.31 9.95
CA ALA A 353 -16.96 7.59 9.75
C ALA A 353 -16.51 8.77 10.64
N ARG A 354 -15.38 8.61 11.32
CA ARG A 354 -14.79 9.65 12.16
C ARG A 354 -13.83 10.53 11.35
N ASP A 355 -13.92 11.84 11.56
CA ASP A 355 -13.06 12.89 11.00
C ASP A 355 -12.49 13.78 12.12
N ASP A 356 -12.18 13.17 13.27
CA ASP A 356 -11.59 13.87 14.42
C ASP A 356 -10.12 14.25 14.19
N ASN A 357 -9.63 15.21 15.00
CA ASN A 357 -8.26 15.71 14.89
C ASN A 357 -7.18 14.64 15.20
N GLU A 358 -7.54 13.53 15.84
CA GLU A 358 -6.59 12.45 16.12
C GLU A 358 -6.21 11.71 14.83
N LEU A 359 -7.10 11.72 13.84
CA LEU A 359 -6.88 11.14 12.50
C LEU A 359 -6.10 12.06 11.55
N ALA A 360 -5.61 13.21 12.02
CA ALA A 360 -4.78 14.09 11.23
C ALA A 360 -3.45 13.42 10.87
N GLY A 361 -3.16 13.34 9.57
CA GLY A 361 -1.98 12.65 9.04
C GLY A 361 -2.09 11.13 9.00
N ALA A 362 -3.21 10.55 9.45
CA ALA A 362 -3.43 9.11 9.45
C ALA A 362 -3.71 8.62 8.03
N HIS A 363 -3.07 7.52 7.65
CA HIS A 363 -3.25 6.86 6.36
C HIS A 363 -3.63 5.39 6.57
N LYS A 364 -4.35 4.84 5.60
CA LYS A 364 -4.85 3.47 5.65
C LYS A 364 -3.69 2.48 5.76
N THR A 365 -3.79 1.54 6.69
CA THR A 365 -2.85 0.42 6.82
C THR A 365 -2.87 -0.41 5.52
N PRO A 366 -1.79 -0.48 4.74
CA PRO A 366 -1.75 -1.33 3.55
C PRO A 366 -1.66 -2.81 3.96
N GLY A 367 -2.21 -3.70 3.14
CA GLY A 367 -1.95 -5.14 3.29
C GLY A 367 -0.47 -5.45 3.02
N LEU A 368 0.05 -6.49 3.66
CA LEU A 368 1.46 -6.91 3.51
C LEU A 368 1.68 -8.09 2.56
N ARG A 369 0.61 -8.63 1.96
CA ARG A 369 0.75 -9.67 0.94
C ARG A 369 1.47 -9.09 -0.28
N ASN A 370 2.48 -9.82 -0.77
CA ASN A 370 3.35 -9.39 -1.87
C ASN A 370 4.12 -8.08 -1.63
N VAL A 371 4.29 -7.62 -0.38
CA VAL A 371 4.97 -6.34 -0.07
C VAL A 371 6.41 -6.28 -0.62
N THR A 372 7.06 -7.42 -0.82
CA THR A 372 8.39 -7.52 -1.41
C THR A 372 8.45 -7.14 -2.88
N LEU A 373 7.31 -7.12 -3.57
CA LEU A 373 7.17 -6.78 -4.99
C LEU A 373 6.74 -5.32 -5.23
N THR A 374 6.40 -4.59 -4.15
CA THR A 374 5.71 -3.30 -4.24
C THR A 374 6.56 -2.13 -3.79
N ALA A 375 7.89 -2.25 -3.82
CA ALA A 375 8.77 -1.11 -3.58
C ALA A 375 8.53 -0.03 -4.65
N PRO A 376 8.67 1.27 -4.31
CA PRO A 376 8.99 1.81 -2.99
C PRO A 376 7.78 1.85 -2.04
N TYR A 377 8.01 2.22 -0.79
CA TYR A 377 7.07 2.07 0.32
C TYR A 377 6.50 3.39 0.81
N MET A 378 5.42 3.29 1.60
CA MET A 378 4.64 4.39 2.17
C MET A 378 3.76 5.13 1.14
N HIS A 379 2.88 6.00 1.63
CA HIS A 379 1.81 6.59 0.84
C HIS A 379 2.27 7.55 -0.27
N THR A 380 3.52 8.03 -0.24
CA THR A 380 4.15 8.78 -1.35
C THR A 380 5.50 8.20 -1.76
N GLY A 381 5.74 6.91 -1.52
CA GLY A 381 6.97 6.25 -1.99
C GLY A 381 8.24 6.80 -1.33
N GLN A 382 8.16 7.27 -0.08
CA GLN A 382 9.26 7.95 0.62
C GLN A 382 10.42 7.04 0.97
N ILE A 383 10.17 5.73 1.07
CA ILE A 383 11.14 4.76 1.56
C ILE A 383 11.43 3.74 0.47
N ALA A 384 12.69 3.49 0.16
CA ALA A 384 13.05 2.66 -1.00
C ALA A 384 13.07 1.17 -0.67
N THR A 385 13.39 0.79 0.57
CA THR A 385 13.66 -0.59 0.96
C THR A 385 12.90 -1.01 2.21
N LEU A 386 12.64 -2.31 2.39
CA LEU A 386 12.05 -2.84 3.63
C LEU A 386 12.97 -2.59 4.83
N GLU A 387 14.29 -2.62 4.66
CA GLU A 387 15.25 -2.27 5.72
C GLU A 387 15.00 -0.85 6.27
N GLU A 388 14.82 0.13 5.38
CA GLU A 388 14.49 1.50 5.77
C GLU A 388 13.08 1.61 6.39
N VAL A 389 12.12 0.80 5.96
CA VAL A 389 10.79 0.71 6.61
C VAL A 389 10.94 0.21 8.04
N MET A 390 11.72 -0.85 8.26
CA MET A 390 11.98 -1.39 9.59
C MET A 390 12.68 -0.35 10.47
N LEU A 391 13.65 0.39 9.93
CA LEU A 391 14.32 1.47 10.65
C LEU A 391 13.33 2.57 11.07
N HIS A 392 12.43 2.98 10.18
CA HIS A 392 11.41 4.00 10.48
C HIS A 392 10.53 3.60 11.67
N TYR A 393 10.03 2.36 11.70
CA TYR A 393 9.24 1.86 12.84
C TYR A 393 10.08 1.66 14.10
N ASN A 394 11.35 1.25 13.95
CA ASN A 394 12.25 1.07 15.08
C ASN A 394 12.57 2.40 15.79
N GLU A 395 12.67 3.49 15.03
CA GLU A 395 12.88 4.86 15.54
C GLU A 395 11.59 5.53 16.02
N ALA A 396 10.47 5.30 15.33
CA ALA A 396 9.17 5.92 15.55
C ALA A 396 9.24 7.46 15.75
N PRO A 397 9.63 8.22 14.71
CA PRO A 397 9.86 9.66 14.81
C PRO A 397 8.56 10.43 15.11
N THR A 398 8.67 11.59 15.77
CA THR A 398 7.50 12.46 16.00
C THR A 398 6.85 12.88 14.68
N ALA A 399 5.52 12.75 14.61
CA ALA A 399 4.75 13.19 13.45
C ALA A 399 4.77 14.72 13.30
N MET A 400 4.88 15.21 12.05
CA MET A 400 4.83 16.65 11.74
C MET A 400 3.41 17.23 11.93
N VAL A 401 2.39 16.41 11.68
CA VAL A 401 0.97 16.71 11.88
C VAL A 401 0.34 15.53 12.61
N GLY A 402 -0.57 15.80 13.54
CA GLY A 402 -1.22 14.78 14.35
C GLY A 402 -0.27 14.16 15.39
N HIS A 403 -0.45 12.87 15.64
CA HIS A 403 0.33 12.09 16.61
C HIS A 403 0.87 10.82 15.97
N ASN A 404 2.13 10.47 16.24
CA ASN A 404 2.65 9.16 15.83
C ASN A 404 2.17 8.09 16.81
N GLU A 405 1.42 7.11 16.32
CA GLU A 405 0.91 5.99 17.11
C GLU A 405 1.95 4.86 17.31
N ALA A 406 2.98 4.83 16.48
CA ALA A 406 4.10 3.91 16.64
C ALA A 406 4.98 4.30 17.82
N LYS A 407 5.63 3.30 18.42
CA LYS A 407 6.58 3.49 19.54
C LYS A 407 7.94 2.93 19.15
N PRO A 408 9.05 3.52 19.63
CA PRO A 408 10.38 2.99 19.36
C PRO A 408 10.48 1.53 19.83
N LEU A 409 10.94 0.64 18.95
CA LEU A 409 10.93 -0.80 19.19
C LEU A 409 12.23 -1.32 19.80
N GLY A 410 13.36 -0.61 19.61
CA GLY A 410 14.66 -1.02 20.13
C GLY A 410 15.23 -2.30 19.52
N LEU A 411 14.74 -2.70 18.34
CA LEU A 411 15.16 -3.90 17.62
C LEU A 411 16.60 -3.78 17.14
N SER A 412 17.34 -4.88 17.26
CA SER A 412 18.66 -5.04 16.65
C SER A 412 18.57 -5.19 15.13
N SER A 413 19.68 -4.94 14.42
CA SER A 413 19.76 -5.19 12.97
C SER A 413 19.46 -6.64 12.60
N ARG A 414 19.67 -7.59 13.51
CA ARG A 414 19.30 -8.99 13.28
C ARG A 414 17.80 -9.19 13.33
N GLN A 415 17.12 -8.65 14.35
CA GLN A 415 15.66 -8.73 14.48
C GLN A 415 14.95 -8.06 13.31
N MET A 416 15.44 -6.92 12.82
CA MET A 416 14.90 -6.28 11.62
C MET A 416 15.03 -7.17 10.36
N ARG A 417 16.18 -7.84 10.17
CA ARG A 417 16.34 -8.82 9.07
C ARG A 417 15.45 -10.04 9.22
N GLN A 418 15.15 -10.47 10.45
CA GLN A 418 14.22 -11.57 10.71
C GLN A 418 12.80 -11.17 10.31
N LEU A 419 12.34 -9.98 10.69
CA LEU A 419 11.06 -9.43 10.25
C LEU A 419 10.98 -9.35 8.72
N GLU A 420 12.02 -8.83 8.06
CA GLU A 420 12.08 -8.80 6.60
C GLU A 420 12.02 -10.20 5.99
N ALA A 421 12.76 -11.17 6.53
CA ALA A 421 12.70 -12.57 6.10
C ALA A 421 11.27 -13.12 6.22
N PHE A 422 10.56 -12.82 7.31
CA PHE A 422 9.15 -13.18 7.44
C PHE A 422 8.28 -12.53 6.35
N LEU A 423 8.47 -11.25 6.03
CA LEU A 423 7.69 -10.59 4.97
C LEU A 423 7.88 -11.24 3.60
N HIS A 424 9.06 -11.78 3.29
CA HIS A 424 9.28 -12.58 2.08
C HIS A 424 8.45 -13.87 2.02
N THR A 425 7.97 -14.37 3.14
CA THR A 425 7.09 -15.56 3.16
C THR A 425 5.67 -15.25 2.69
N LEU A 426 5.28 -13.96 2.65
CA LEU A 426 3.97 -13.46 2.23
C LEU A 426 3.87 -13.22 0.72
N GLU A 427 4.94 -13.46 -0.02
CA GLU A 427 4.95 -13.43 -1.47
C GLU A 427 4.21 -14.66 -2.01
N ALA A 428 3.23 -14.42 -2.88
CA ALA A 428 2.50 -15.46 -3.56
C ALA A 428 3.46 -16.32 -4.40
N ARG A 429 3.23 -17.64 -4.43
CA ARG A 429 3.99 -18.48 -5.36
C ARG A 429 3.61 -18.09 -6.77
N ALA A 430 4.59 -17.62 -7.56
CA ALA A 430 4.37 -17.38 -8.98
C ALA A 430 3.82 -18.66 -9.63
N ARG A 431 2.52 -18.70 -9.92
CA ARG A 431 2.02 -19.63 -10.92
C ARG A 431 2.66 -19.20 -12.23
N HIS A 432 3.23 -20.13 -12.99
CA HIS A 432 3.47 -19.88 -14.41
C HIS A 432 2.19 -19.29 -14.97
N ALA A 433 2.23 -18.01 -15.34
CA ALA A 433 1.10 -17.29 -15.86
C ALA A 433 0.59 -18.08 -17.08
N SER A 434 -0.45 -18.89 -16.87
CA SER A 434 -1.31 -19.24 -17.99
C SER A 434 -2.00 -17.93 -18.33
N PRO A 435 -1.86 -17.41 -19.56
CA PRO A 435 -2.60 -16.22 -19.95
C PRO A 435 -4.07 -16.52 -19.67
N LEU A 436 -4.67 -15.74 -18.76
CA LEU A 436 -6.09 -15.77 -18.47
C LEU A 436 -6.80 -15.59 -19.83
N GLN A 437 -7.47 -16.65 -20.29
CA GLN A 437 -8.23 -16.69 -21.55
C GLN A 437 -9.54 -15.94 -21.42
#